data_AF-X1GFQ9-F1
#
_entry.id   AF-X1GFQ9-F1
#
_cell.length_a   1.000
_cell.length_b   1.000
_cell.length_c   1.000
_cell.angle_alpha   90.00
_cell.angle_beta   90.00
_cell.angle_gamma   90.00
#
_symmetry.space_group_name_H-M   'P 1'
#
loop_
_entity.id
_entity.type
_entity.pdbx_description
1 polymer ?
#
loop_
_entity_poly.entity_id
_entity_poly.type
_entity_poly.pdbx_seq_one_letter_code
_entity_poly.pdbx_strand_id
1 'polypeptide(L)'
;MQMKCRNIKELLVDYLDGKLSTELKEEIEKHLENCESCLDDANQLKNLMGDIYDVEDVMPEDSLRDNFYTMLEREKRKLHRLKHRERYYHSKSFRGIWTNSPLLQIAAGFALIITGALIGMNLNLRFSISDLRDSEITALRNDMLEMKQLVMLTMLQQGSASERIKAVSYVDEISQPNDKII
;
A
#
# COMPACT_ATOMS: atom_id res chain seq x y z
N MET A 1 17.55 -37.00 23.17
CA MET A 1 18.05 -35.69 23.62
C MET A 1 17.72 -35.58 25.09
N GLN A 2 18.68 -35.30 25.97
CA GLN A 2 18.37 -35.09 27.39
C GLN A 2 17.89 -33.64 27.56
N MET A 3 16.67 -33.47 28.06
CA MET A 3 16.20 -32.18 28.58
C MET A 3 17.17 -31.67 29.64
N LYS A 4 17.48 -30.38 29.57
CA LYS A 4 18.33 -29.70 30.55
C LYS A 4 17.49 -29.34 31.78
N CYS A 5 18.07 -29.45 32.98
CA CYS A 5 17.40 -29.09 34.24
C CYS A 5 16.83 -27.66 34.22
N ARG A 6 17.47 -26.72 33.51
CA ARG A 6 16.97 -25.34 33.34
C ARG A 6 15.60 -25.30 32.67
N ASN A 7 15.43 -26.07 31.58
CA ASN A 7 14.19 -26.10 30.82
C ASN A 7 13.05 -26.70 31.65
N ILE A 8 13.37 -27.65 32.52
CA ILE A 8 12.37 -28.31 33.38
C ILE A 8 11.91 -27.38 34.49
N LYS A 9 12.81 -26.61 35.11
CA LYS A 9 12.44 -25.61 36.11
C LYS A 9 11.46 -24.57 35.55
N GLU A 10 11.59 -24.19 34.28
CA GLU A 10 10.68 -23.27 33.60
C GLU A 10 9.30 -23.90 33.34
N LEU A 11 9.25 -25.22 33.14
CA LEU A 11 8.01 -25.95 32.80
C LEU A 11 7.34 -26.62 34.01
N LEU A 12 7.95 -26.54 35.20
CA LEU A 12 7.50 -27.24 36.42
C LEU A 12 6.11 -26.78 36.86
N VAL A 13 5.83 -25.47 36.77
CA VAL A 13 4.52 -24.89 37.12
C VAL A 13 3.45 -25.40 36.17
N ASP A 14 3.71 -25.34 34.86
CA ASP A 14 2.76 -25.81 33.84
C ASP A 14 2.55 -27.34 33.92
N TYR A 15 3.58 -28.08 34.33
CA TYR A 15 3.49 -29.52 34.60
C TYR A 15 2.54 -29.81 35.78
N LEU A 16 2.69 -29.10 36.90
CA LEU A 16 1.83 -29.26 38.08
C LEU A 16 0.39 -28.80 37.83
N ASP A 17 0.20 -27.75 37.02
CA ASP A 17 -1.11 -27.26 36.58
C ASP A 17 -1.78 -28.16 35.52
N GLY A 18 -1.07 -29.16 34.98
CA GLY A 18 -1.59 -30.06 33.95
C GLY A 18 -1.82 -29.38 32.58
N LYS A 19 -1.11 -28.29 32.29
CA LYS A 19 -1.26 -27.48 31.05
C LYS A 19 -0.33 -27.91 29.90
N LEU A 20 0.56 -28.87 30.15
CA LEU A 20 1.53 -29.36 29.15
C LEU A 20 0.93 -30.39 28.19
N SER A 21 1.53 -30.53 27.00
CA SER A 21 1.21 -31.62 26.07
C SER A 21 1.64 -32.97 26.65
N THR A 22 1.03 -34.04 26.17
CA THR A 22 1.36 -35.41 26.60
C THR A 22 2.82 -35.77 26.31
N GLU A 23 3.39 -35.31 25.20
CA GLU A 23 4.80 -35.60 24.88
C GLU A 23 5.77 -34.91 25.83
N LEU A 24 5.52 -33.62 26.14
CA LEU A 24 6.33 -32.83 27.06
C LEU A 24 6.24 -33.39 28.50
N LYS A 25 5.06 -33.85 28.90
CA LYS A 25 4.85 -34.46 30.21
C LYS A 25 5.70 -35.71 30.39
N GLU A 26 5.70 -36.62 29.41
CA GLU A 26 6.53 -37.83 29.46
C GLU A 26 8.04 -37.50 29.49
N GLU A 27 8.46 -36.46 28.77
CA GLU A 27 9.87 -36.05 28.75
C GLU A 27 10.34 -35.50 30.11
N ILE A 28 9.47 -34.75 30.79
CA ILE A 28 9.71 -34.24 32.15
C ILE A 28 9.74 -35.40 33.15
N GLU A 29 8.77 -36.31 33.10
CA GLU A 29 8.71 -37.47 34.01
C GLU A 29 9.97 -38.34 33.92
N LYS A 30 10.44 -38.63 32.69
CA LYS A 30 11.71 -39.34 32.47
C LYS A 30 12.92 -38.61 33.06
N HIS A 31 12.89 -37.29 33.12
CA HIS A 31 13.96 -36.52 33.75
C HIS A 31 13.86 -36.51 35.27
N LEU A 32 12.65 -36.36 35.82
CA LEU A 32 12.41 -36.38 37.27
C LEU A 32 12.81 -37.74 37.89
N GLU A 33 12.66 -38.84 37.16
CA GLU A 33 13.16 -40.16 37.57
C GLU A 33 14.70 -40.23 37.69
N ASN A 34 15.41 -39.41 36.91
CA ASN A 34 16.87 -39.46 36.80
C ASN A 34 17.58 -38.27 37.47
N CYS A 35 16.84 -37.30 38.01
CA CYS A 35 17.40 -36.07 38.57
C CYS A 35 16.73 -35.72 39.91
N GLU A 36 17.42 -36.04 41.00
CA GLU A 36 16.95 -35.82 42.37
C GLU A 36 16.71 -34.33 42.69
N SER A 37 17.53 -33.42 42.15
CA SER A 37 17.35 -31.98 42.40
C SER A 37 16.09 -31.42 41.74
N CYS A 38 15.77 -31.83 40.52
CA CYS A 38 14.53 -31.43 39.84
C CYS A 38 13.30 -32.07 40.48
N LEU A 39 13.43 -33.28 41.04
CA LEU A 39 12.36 -33.93 41.80
C LEU A 39 12.07 -33.18 43.11
N ASP A 40 13.11 -32.77 43.84
CA ASP A 40 12.98 -31.97 45.06
C ASP A 40 12.30 -30.62 44.76
N ASP A 41 12.76 -29.91 43.72
CA ASP A 41 12.13 -28.66 43.26
C ASP A 41 10.62 -28.86 42.96
N ALA A 42 10.25 -29.97 42.30
CA ALA A 42 8.87 -30.27 41.94
C ALA A 42 7.99 -30.54 43.17
N ASN A 43 8.53 -31.27 44.14
CA ASN A 43 7.83 -31.54 45.39
C ASN A 43 7.66 -30.29 46.25
N GLN A 44 8.70 -29.45 46.34
CA GLN A 44 8.62 -28.16 47.05
C GLN A 44 7.54 -27.27 46.43
N LEU A 45 7.53 -27.14 45.11
CA LEU A 45 6.51 -26.35 44.41
C LEU A 45 5.10 -26.93 44.61
N LYS A 46 4.94 -28.26 44.53
CA LYS A 46 3.67 -28.94 44.79
C LYS A 46 3.15 -28.68 46.19
N ASN A 47 4.01 -28.73 47.21
CA ASN A 47 3.63 -28.47 48.60
C ASN A 47 3.19 -27.01 48.78
N LEU A 48 3.97 -26.05 48.27
CA LEU A 48 3.63 -24.63 48.33
C LEU A 48 2.28 -24.33 47.66
N MET A 49 2.00 -24.94 46.51
CA MET A 49 0.70 -24.80 45.85
C MET A 49 -0.41 -25.44 46.68
N GLY A 50 -0.18 -26.64 47.24
CA GLY A 50 -1.13 -27.31 48.13
C GLY A 50 -1.55 -26.43 49.31
N ASP A 51 -0.59 -25.78 49.97
CA ASP A 51 -0.86 -24.87 51.10
C ASP A 51 -1.71 -23.65 50.69
N ILE A 52 -1.59 -23.19 49.43
CA ILE A 52 -2.42 -22.09 48.89
C ILE A 52 -3.83 -22.57 48.56
N TYR A 53 -3.97 -23.82 48.10
CA TYR A 53 -5.27 -24.40 47.74
C TYR A 53 -6.04 -24.97 48.94
N ASP A 54 -5.39 -25.18 50.08
CA ASP A 54 -6.02 -25.63 51.34
C ASP A 54 -6.78 -24.50 52.08
N VAL A 55 -7.05 -23.40 51.38
CA VAL A 55 -7.90 -22.33 51.90
C VAL A 55 -9.35 -22.72 51.63
N GLU A 56 -10.19 -22.68 52.67
CA GLU A 56 -11.63 -22.91 52.53
C GLU A 56 -12.24 -21.96 51.48
N ASP A 57 -12.94 -22.53 50.51
CA ASP A 57 -13.72 -21.76 49.55
C ASP A 57 -14.83 -21.01 50.28
N VAL A 58 -14.70 -19.69 50.37
CA VAL A 58 -15.75 -18.82 50.89
C VAL A 58 -16.76 -18.51 49.78
N MET A 59 -18.03 -18.84 50.02
CA MET A 59 -19.09 -18.43 49.10
C MET A 59 -19.27 -16.91 49.22
N PRO A 60 -19.06 -16.13 48.14
CA PRO A 60 -19.26 -14.68 48.21
C PRO A 60 -20.74 -14.35 48.44
N GLU A 61 -21.00 -13.17 49.02
CA GLU A 61 -22.36 -12.66 49.20
C GLU A 61 -23.05 -12.46 47.84
N ASP A 62 -24.37 -12.71 47.79
CA ASP A 62 -25.20 -12.55 46.59
C ASP A 62 -25.11 -11.12 46.00
N SER A 63 -24.86 -10.11 46.84
CA SER A 63 -24.65 -8.72 46.43
C SER A 63 -23.52 -8.56 45.40
N LEU A 64 -22.46 -9.37 45.50
CA LEU A 64 -21.32 -9.33 44.58
C LEU A 64 -21.72 -9.83 43.19
N ARG A 65 -22.55 -10.88 43.14
CA ARG A 65 -23.08 -11.45 41.90
C ARG A 65 -23.91 -10.39 41.15
N ASP A 66 -24.83 -9.73 41.85
CA ASP A 66 -25.71 -8.74 41.26
C ASP A 66 -24.93 -7.52 40.74
N ASN A 67 -23.93 -7.06 41.51
CA ASN A 67 -23.03 -5.98 41.09
C ASN A 67 -22.23 -6.35 39.85
N PHE A 68 -21.71 -7.57 39.78
CA PHE A 68 -20.98 -8.08 38.61
C PHE A 68 -21.87 -8.09 37.36
N TYR A 69 -23.08 -8.64 37.44
CA TYR A 69 -23.99 -8.66 36.28
C TYR A 69 -24.42 -7.27 35.85
N THR A 70 -24.67 -6.37 36.81
CA THR A 70 -24.97 -4.96 36.53
C THR A 70 -23.83 -4.28 35.76
N MET A 71 -22.58 -4.50 36.18
CA MET A 71 -21.40 -4.00 35.49
C MET A 71 -21.24 -4.62 34.10
N LEU A 72 -21.43 -5.95 33.99
CA LEU A 72 -21.34 -6.68 32.72
C LEU A 72 -22.35 -6.17 31.69
N GLU A 73 -23.61 -5.96 32.09
CA GLU A 73 -24.63 -5.39 31.20
C GLU A 73 -24.32 -3.96 30.77
N ARG A 74 -23.72 -3.16 31.66
CA ARG A 74 -23.26 -1.81 31.32
C ARG A 74 -22.18 -1.86 30.23
N GLU A 75 -21.21 -2.77 30.35
CA GLU A 75 -20.15 -2.94 29.35
C GLU A 75 -20.67 -3.50 28.03
N LYS A 76 -21.55 -4.52 28.06
CA LYS A 76 -22.23 -5.02 26.85
C LYS A 76 -22.94 -3.89 26.10
N ARG A 77 -23.70 -3.04 26.81
CA ARG A 77 -24.38 -1.88 26.22
C ARG A 77 -23.41 -0.88 25.60
N LYS A 78 -22.25 -0.60 26.22
CA LYS A 78 -21.22 0.27 25.64
C LYS A 78 -20.68 -0.32 24.33
N LEU A 79 -20.35 -1.61 24.30
CA LEU A 79 -19.88 -2.28 23.08
C LEU A 79 -20.93 -2.24 21.95
N HIS A 80 -22.21 -2.47 22.28
CA HIS A 80 -23.29 -2.35 21.30
C HIS A 80 -23.44 -0.91 20.78
N ARG A 81 -23.29 0.11 21.62
CA ARG A 81 -23.31 1.53 21.21
C ARG A 81 -22.14 1.88 20.29
N LEU A 82 -20.93 1.36 20.53
CA LEU A 82 -19.78 1.58 19.65
C LEU A 82 -19.99 0.93 18.27
N LYS A 83 -20.50 -0.31 18.23
CA LYS A 83 -20.85 -0.98 16.97
C LYS A 83 -21.93 -0.22 16.19
N HIS A 84 -22.94 0.34 16.87
CA HIS A 84 -23.94 1.17 16.21
C HIS A 84 -23.40 2.54 15.78
N ARG A 85 -22.45 3.13 16.52
CA ARG A 85 -21.82 4.41 16.16
C ARG A 85 -20.91 4.29 14.94
N GLU A 86 -20.16 3.19 14.80
CA GLU A 86 -19.43 2.89 13.55
C GLU A 86 -20.39 2.71 12.36
N ARG A 87 -21.53 2.04 12.58
CA ARG A 87 -22.53 1.83 11.52
C ARG A 87 -23.31 3.10 11.14
N TYR A 88 -23.48 4.04 12.08
CA TYR A 88 -24.18 5.30 11.85
C TYR A 88 -23.26 6.41 11.30
N TYR A 89 -21.95 6.37 11.57
CA TYR A 89 -20.94 7.25 10.93
C TYR A 89 -20.63 6.88 9.47
N HIS A 90 -21.07 5.72 8.99
CA HIS A 90 -21.02 5.37 7.57
C HIS A 90 -22.36 5.65 6.84
N SER A 91 -23.23 6.47 7.42
CA SER A 91 -24.50 6.85 6.80
C SER A 91 -24.52 8.35 6.46
N LYS A 92 -24.73 8.61 5.16
CA LYS A 92 -24.83 9.93 4.50
C LYS A 92 -23.54 10.71 4.22
N SER A 93 -22.48 10.02 3.80
CA SER A 93 -21.56 10.62 2.84
C SER A 93 -22.04 10.30 1.42
N PHE A 94 -22.01 11.28 0.52
CA PHE A 94 -22.39 11.24 -0.90
C PHE A 94 -21.85 9.99 -1.68
N ARG A 95 -20.84 9.32 -1.12
CA ARG A 95 -20.29 8.02 -1.56
C ARG A 95 -21.27 6.85 -1.55
N GLY A 96 -22.15 6.71 -0.56
CA GLY A 96 -23.00 5.51 -0.41
C GLY A 96 -24.08 5.36 -1.48
N ILE A 97 -24.53 6.48 -2.06
CA ILE A 97 -25.50 6.50 -3.17
C ILE A 97 -24.79 6.21 -4.50
N TRP A 98 -23.54 6.61 -4.64
CA TRP A 98 -22.73 6.37 -5.84
C TRP A 98 -22.25 4.91 -5.94
N THR A 99 -21.98 4.22 -4.82
CA THR A 99 -21.41 2.86 -4.83
C THR A 99 -22.42 1.72 -4.91
N ASN A 100 -23.70 1.93 -4.57
CA ASN A 100 -24.69 0.85 -4.49
C ASN A 100 -25.56 0.66 -5.74
N SER A 101 -25.39 1.49 -6.77
CA SER A 101 -26.18 1.41 -8.01
C SER A 101 -25.24 1.37 -9.23
N PRO A 102 -24.86 0.18 -9.75
CA PRO A 102 -23.93 0.07 -10.86
C PRO A 102 -24.44 0.77 -12.14
N LEU A 103 -25.76 0.85 -12.31
CA LEU A 103 -26.40 1.57 -13.41
C LEU A 103 -26.11 3.09 -13.40
N LEU A 104 -26.09 3.72 -12.22
CA LEU A 104 -25.81 5.15 -12.07
C LEU A 104 -24.34 5.47 -12.34
N GLN A 105 -23.42 4.56 -11.99
CA GLN A 105 -22.00 4.71 -12.28
C GLN A 105 -21.73 4.69 -13.78
N ILE A 106 -22.35 3.75 -14.50
CA ILE A 106 -22.21 3.62 -15.95
C ILE A 106 -22.80 4.85 -16.65
N ALA A 107 -24.00 5.30 -16.25
CA ALA A 107 -24.63 6.49 -16.80
C ALA A 107 -23.80 7.77 -16.57
N ALA A 108 -23.20 7.92 -15.38
CA ALA A 108 -22.31 9.04 -15.08
C ALA A 108 -21.03 9.02 -15.94
N GLY A 109 -20.47 7.83 -16.20
CA GLY A 109 -19.33 7.67 -17.10
C GLY A 109 -19.64 8.12 -18.53
N PHE A 110 -20.76 7.66 -19.10
CA PHE A 110 -21.21 8.11 -20.42
C PHE A 110 -21.51 9.60 -20.46
N ALA A 111 -22.14 10.15 -19.41
CA ALA A 111 -22.40 11.59 -19.32
C ALA A 111 -21.10 12.41 -19.34
N LEU A 112 -20.06 12.00 -18.62
CA LEU A 112 -18.76 12.67 -18.63
C LEU A 112 -18.07 12.61 -20.00
N ILE A 113 -18.13 11.46 -20.69
CA ILE A 113 -17.58 11.31 -22.04
C ILE A 113 -18.34 12.22 -23.02
N ILE A 114 -19.66 12.24 -22.97
CA ILE A 114 -20.50 13.06 -23.86
C ILE A 114 -20.26 14.55 -23.61
N THR A 115 -20.25 14.98 -22.35
CA THR A 115 -19.99 16.38 -22.00
C THR A 115 -18.57 16.80 -22.38
N GLY A 116 -17.56 15.97 -22.10
CA GLY A 116 -16.19 16.21 -22.54
C GLY A 116 -16.04 16.29 -24.06
N ALA A 117 -16.73 15.43 -24.81
CA ALA A 117 -16.74 15.46 -26.27
C ALA A 117 -17.43 16.73 -26.80
N LEU A 118 -18.58 17.12 -26.25
CA LEU A 118 -19.31 18.33 -26.66
C LEU A 118 -18.53 19.61 -26.35
N ILE A 119 -17.90 19.68 -25.16
CA ILE A 119 -17.01 20.77 -24.76
C ILE A 119 -15.78 20.79 -25.66
N GLY A 120 -15.16 19.62 -25.91
CA GLY A 120 -14.01 19.48 -26.79
C GLY A 120 -14.33 19.92 -28.22
N MET A 121 -15.47 19.55 -28.78
CA MET A 121 -15.88 19.97 -30.14
C MET A 121 -16.22 21.47 -30.21
N ASN A 122 -16.83 22.05 -29.18
CA ASN A 122 -17.10 23.49 -29.12
C ASN A 122 -15.83 24.33 -28.94
N LEU A 123 -14.88 23.84 -28.14
CA LEU A 123 -13.60 24.51 -27.90
C LEU A 123 -12.63 24.31 -29.07
N ASN A 124 -12.63 23.15 -29.74
CA ASN A 124 -11.81 22.92 -30.94
C ASN A 124 -12.21 23.83 -32.11
N LEU A 125 -13.47 24.31 -32.16
CA LEU A 125 -13.89 25.34 -33.10
C LEU A 125 -13.47 26.77 -32.70
N ARG A 126 -13.11 27.02 -31.44
CA ARG A 126 -12.76 28.37 -30.92
C ARG A 126 -11.31 28.52 -30.47
N PHE A 127 -10.58 27.42 -30.35
CA PHE A 127 -9.26 27.36 -29.73
C PHE A 127 -8.36 26.42 -30.54
N SER A 128 -8.04 26.83 -31.78
CA SER A 128 -6.93 26.29 -32.55
C SER A 128 -5.60 26.64 -31.86
N ILE A 129 -5.19 25.81 -30.88
CA ILE A 129 -3.83 25.80 -30.32
C ILE A 129 -2.78 25.35 -31.36
N SER A 130 -3.21 24.95 -32.56
CA SER A 130 -2.30 24.66 -33.68
C SER A 130 -1.61 25.92 -34.23
N ASP A 131 -2.21 27.11 -34.12
CA ASP A 131 -1.65 28.34 -34.72
C ASP A 131 -0.35 28.80 -34.04
N LEU A 132 -0.20 28.59 -32.72
CA LEU A 132 0.99 29.04 -31.97
C LEU A 132 2.18 28.07 -32.06
N ARG A 133 1.93 26.75 -32.22
CA ARG A 133 3.02 25.76 -32.39
C ARG A 133 3.55 25.74 -33.82
N ASP A 134 2.71 25.94 -34.82
CA ASP A 134 3.16 25.96 -36.22
C ASP A 134 4.00 27.20 -36.54
N SER A 135 3.67 28.37 -35.97
CA SER A 135 4.46 29.60 -36.18
C SER A 135 5.88 29.50 -35.63
N GLU A 136 6.08 28.81 -34.50
CA GLU A 136 7.40 28.67 -33.87
C GLU A 136 8.26 27.62 -34.59
N ILE A 137 7.66 26.52 -35.05
CA ILE A 137 8.35 25.47 -35.81
C ILE A 137 8.74 25.96 -37.21
N THR A 138 7.89 26.77 -37.86
CA THR A 138 8.19 27.36 -39.18
C THR A 138 9.27 28.43 -39.12
N ALA A 139 9.27 29.29 -38.09
CA ALA A 139 10.33 30.28 -37.89
C ALA A 139 11.71 29.60 -37.70
N LEU A 140 11.81 28.61 -36.80
CA LEU A 140 13.08 27.92 -36.53
C LEU A 140 13.61 27.14 -37.75
N ARG A 141 12.69 26.61 -38.58
CA ARG A 141 13.06 25.92 -39.82
C ARG A 141 13.67 26.88 -40.83
N ASN A 142 13.15 28.11 -40.93
CA ASN A 142 13.70 29.13 -41.81
C ASN A 142 15.08 29.60 -41.36
N ASP A 143 15.27 29.83 -40.05
CA ASP A 143 16.57 30.21 -39.49
C ASP A 143 17.65 29.14 -39.74
N MET A 144 17.28 27.86 -39.61
CA MET A 144 18.19 26.75 -39.90
C MET A 144 18.53 26.66 -41.40
N LEU A 145 17.58 26.94 -42.29
CA LEU A 145 17.82 26.94 -43.74
C LEU A 145 18.78 28.06 -44.13
N GLU A 146 18.62 29.26 -43.57
CA GLU A 146 19.51 30.40 -43.82
C GLU A 146 20.94 30.12 -43.33
N MET A 147 21.10 29.57 -42.11
CA MET A 147 22.41 29.15 -41.61
C MET A 147 23.08 28.11 -42.52
N LYS A 148 22.31 27.12 -43.02
CA LYS A 148 22.84 26.09 -43.93
C LYS A 148 23.32 26.68 -45.25
N GLN A 149 22.57 27.62 -45.83
CA GLN A 149 22.96 28.30 -47.08
C GLN A 149 24.23 29.13 -46.89
N LEU A 150 24.35 29.87 -45.78
CA LEU A 150 25.54 30.66 -45.48
C LEU A 150 26.77 29.76 -45.32
N VAL A 151 26.66 28.69 -44.53
CA VAL A 151 27.75 27.71 -44.36
C VAL A 151 28.17 27.14 -45.71
N MET A 152 27.22 26.73 -46.55
CA MET A 152 27.51 26.22 -47.89
C MET A 152 28.24 27.26 -48.76
N LEU A 153 27.77 28.52 -48.78
CA LEU A 153 28.39 29.59 -49.54
C LEU A 153 29.83 29.88 -49.06
N THR A 154 30.08 29.84 -47.74
CA THR A 154 31.44 29.99 -47.20
C THR A 154 32.35 28.82 -47.57
N MET A 155 31.84 27.58 -47.56
CA MET A 155 32.59 26.40 -48.03
C MET A 155 32.92 26.50 -49.53
N LEU A 156 32.04 27.10 -50.34
CA LEU A 156 32.29 27.34 -51.76
C LEU A 156 33.35 28.44 -52.01
N GLN A 157 33.33 29.53 -51.25
CA GLN A 157 34.24 30.66 -51.45
C GLN A 157 35.63 30.44 -50.82
N GLN A 158 35.69 29.96 -49.59
CA GLN A 158 36.94 29.87 -48.81
C GLN A 158 37.46 28.45 -48.60
N GLY A 159 36.66 27.42 -48.87
CA GLY A 159 37.05 26.02 -48.70
C GLY A 159 38.03 25.52 -49.77
N SER A 160 38.79 24.49 -49.39
CA SER A 160 39.66 23.70 -50.26
C SER A 160 38.89 23.06 -51.43
N ALA A 161 39.57 22.64 -52.51
CA ALA A 161 38.91 22.04 -53.67
C ALA A 161 37.99 20.85 -53.31
N SER A 162 38.38 20.04 -52.31
CA SER A 162 37.57 18.93 -51.80
C SER A 162 36.32 19.40 -51.05
N GLU A 163 36.38 20.49 -50.29
CA GLU A 163 35.21 21.06 -49.58
C GLU A 163 34.20 21.68 -50.55
N ARG A 164 34.67 22.28 -51.65
CA ARG A 164 33.78 22.83 -52.69
C ARG A 164 32.96 21.74 -53.38
N ILE A 165 33.58 20.60 -53.70
CA ILE A 165 32.86 19.45 -54.28
C ILE A 165 31.82 18.91 -53.30
N LYS A 166 32.18 18.81 -52.00
CA LYS A 166 31.27 18.37 -50.95
C LYS A 166 30.08 19.33 -50.76
N ALA A 167 30.31 20.64 -50.86
CA ALA A 167 29.24 21.64 -50.80
C ALA A 167 28.25 21.52 -51.97
N VAL A 168 28.74 21.20 -53.19
CA VAL A 168 27.87 20.96 -54.36
C VAL A 168 27.00 19.72 -54.17
N SER A 169 27.52 18.63 -53.59
CA SER A 169 26.70 17.43 -53.32
C SER A 169 25.56 17.67 -52.31
N TYR A 170 25.69 18.65 -51.41
CA TYR A 170 24.61 18.98 -50.47
C TYR A 170 23.47 19.77 -51.11
N VAL A 171 23.66 20.37 -52.29
CA VAL A 171 22.58 21.05 -53.03
C VAL A 171 21.48 20.08 -53.42
N ASP A 172 21.82 18.82 -53.71
CA ASP A 172 20.85 17.78 -54.06
C ASP A 172 19.92 17.41 -52.89
N GLU A 173 20.41 17.51 -51.65
CA GLU A 173 19.61 17.22 -50.44
C GLU A 173 18.63 18.35 -50.09
N ILE A 174 18.84 19.57 -50.58
CA ILE A 174 17.96 20.73 -50.38
C ILE A 174 17.01 20.86 -51.59
N SER A 175 16.29 19.79 -51.91
CA SER A 175 15.30 19.77 -52.99
C SER A 175 14.01 20.51 -52.60
N GLN A 176 14.06 21.86 -52.64
CA GLN A 176 12.99 22.75 -53.12
C GLN A 176 13.63 24.06 -53.61
N PRO A 177 14.06 24.14 -54.89
CA PRO A 177 14.40 25.41 -55.50
C PRO A 177 13.11 26.21 -55.69
N ASN A 178 13.02 27.40 -55.09
CA ASN A 178 12.00 28.36 -55.46
C ASN A 178 12.37 28.88 -56.86
N ASP A 179 11.54 28.50 -57.84
CA ASP A 179 11.69 28.80 -59.25
C ASP A 179 11.36 30.27 -59.53
N LYS A 180 12.26 31.17 -59.11
CA LYS A 180 12.19 32.59 -59.43
C LYS A 180 13.51 33.09 -59.99
N ILE A 181 13.90 32.47 -61.10
CA ILE A 181 14.79 33.05 -62.11
C ILE A 181 14.10 32.88 -63.46
N ILE A 182 13.26 33.86 -63.79
CA ILE A 182 13.14 34.46 -65.12
C ILE A 182 13.15 35.96 -64.92
#